data_AF-A0A962TTV7-F1
#
_entry.id   AF-A0A962TTV7-F1
#
_cell.length_a   1.000
_cell.length_b   1.000
_cell.length_c   1.000
_cell.angle_alpha   90.00
_cell.angle_beta   90.00
_cell.angle_gamma   90.00
#
_symmetry.space_group_name_H-M   'P 1'
#
loop_
_entity.id
_entity.type
_entity.pdbx_description
1 polymer ?
#
loop_
_entity_poly.entity_id
_entity_poly.type
_entity_poly.pdbx_seq_one_letter_code
_entity_poly.pdbx_strand_id
1 'polypeptide(L)'
;MIKSLLLALLLVPALAQAVICKSVDAEGVVSYTDVPAGECGQEVKLPDYSRYAPRPIQRRSPGSAEATGSEMRFERYQTMSIVEPEQNGTVRSNDGQIAVAVDLQPDLQAGHKVVLLLDGRKVDGEFGSLNIQLSGVERGSHMLRAQVVDARGATLIASSSVRFTLRKLGLNDPGSKPEQPIEPGKPPYQPPGTPDYRPPAGGSYAPGGSSGPISTTPGQTNPAFTPKYGR
;
A
#
# COMPACT_ATOMS: atom_id res chain seq x y z
N MET A 1 0.06 61.98 -13.56
CA MET A 1 1.45 61.64 -13.20
C MET A 1 1.57 60.89 -11.88
N ILE A 2 0.96 61.35 -10.78
CA ILE A 2 0.99 60.66 -9.46
C ILE A 2 0.38 59.24 -9.47
N LYS A 3 -0.71 58.99 -10.21
CA LYS A 3 -1.33 57.65 -10.31
C LYS A 3 -0.44 56.63 -11.04
N SER A 4 0.32 57.07 -12.05
CA SER A 4 1.29 56.22 -12.77
C SER A 4 2.51 55.90 -11.89
N LEU A 5 2.92 56.83 -11.02
CA LEU A 5 3.99 56.63 -10.03
C LEU A 5 3.57 55.64 -8.93
N LEU A 6 2.33 55.73 -8.43
CA LEU A 6 1.77 54.80 -7.43
C LEU A 6 1.64 53.38 -7.98
N LEU A 7 1.24 53.22 -9.24
CA LEU A 7 1.17 51.90 -9.89
C LEU A 7 2.55 51.29 -10.13
N ALA A 8 3.55 52.10 -10.47
CA ALA A 8 4.94 51.66 -10.60
C ALA A 8 5.55 51.24 -9.24
N LEU A 9 5.22 51.96 -8.15
CA LEU A 9 5.68 51.62 -6.80
C LEU A 9 5.06 50.31 -6.28
N LEU A 10 3.83 49.99 -6.71
CA LEU A 10 3.14 48.75 -6.32
C LEU A 10 3.73 47.49 -6.98
N LEU A 11 4.44 47.62 -8.10
CA LEU A 11 5.02 46.48 -8.85
C LEU A 11 6.42 46.05 -8.36
N VAL A 12 7.07 46.83 -7.49
CA VAL A 12 8.42 46.55 -6.97
C VAL A 12 8.58 45.21 -6.22
N PRO A 13 7.63 44.73 -5.37
CA PRO A 13 7.83 43.49 -4.64
C PRO A 13 7.71 42.21 -5.50
N ALA A 14 7.24 42.31 -6.75
CA ALA A 14 7.09 41.16 -7.64
C ALA A 14 8.42 40.62 -8.21
N LEU A 15 9.55 41.31 -7.96
CA LEU A 15 10.89 40.91 -8.38
C LEU A 15 11.65 40.12 -7.30
N ALA A 16 11.09 39.94 -6.11
CA ALA A 16 11.71 39.16 -5.05
C ALA A 16 11.56 37.65 -5.35
N GLN A 17 12.63 37.02 -5.81
CA GLN A 17 12.72 35.56 -5.92
C GLN A 17 13.35 35.02 -4.65
N ALA A 18 12.55 34.31 -3.86
CA ALA A 18 12.99 33.62 -2.66
C ALA A 18 13.46 32.21 -3.04
N VAL A 19 14.57 31.77 -2.45
CA VAL A 19 15.17 30.45 -2.68
C VAL A 19 15.42 29.76 -1.35
N ILE A 20 15.39 28.43 -1.38
CA ILE A 20 15.63 27.61 -0.18
C ILE A 20 17.14 27.51 0.03
N CYS A 21 17.62 28.05 1.15
CA CYS A 21 19.04 28.06 1.49
C CYS A 21 19.35 27.13 2.64
N LYS A 22 20.50 26.46 2.53
CA LYS A 22 21.07 25.65 3.60
C LYS A 22 22.14 26.47 4.31
N SER A 23 22.06 26.55 5.64
CA SER A 23 23.14 27.06 6.48
C SER A 23 23.55 26.02 7.52
N VAL A 24 24.80 26.10 7.96
CA VAL A 24 25.36 25.29 9.03
C VAL A 24 25.95 26.25 10.05
N ASP A 25 25.52 26.16 11.31
CA ASP A 25 26.05 26.99 12.39
C ASP A 25 27.39 26.47 12.93
N ALA A 26 27.95 27.17 13.92
CA ALA A 26 29.26 26.86 14.49
C ALA A 26 29.26 25.52 15.25
N GLU A 27 28.09 25.10 15.72
CA GLU A 27 27.84 23.83 16.41
C GLU A 27 27.57 22.67 15.44
N GLY A 28 27.52 22.93 14.13
CA GLY A 28 27.33 21.93 13.08
C GLY A 28 25.86 21.59 12.80
N VAL A 29 24.90 22.35 13.34
CA VAL A 29 23.47 22.18 13.11
C VAL A 29 23.10 22.75 11.75
N VAL A 30 22.40 21.93 10.96
CA VAL A 30 21.93 22.31 9.62
C VAL A 30 20.52 22.91 9.73
N SER A 31 20.32 24.09 9.15
CA SER A 31 19.00 24.72 9.04
C SER A 31 18.67 25.08 7.59
N TYR A 32 17.37 25.07 7.25
CA TYR A 32 16.86 25.43 5.95
C TYR A 32 15.90 26.62 6.09
N THR A 33 16.19 27.71 5.38
CA THR A 33 15.40 28.96 5.44
C THR A 33 15.13 29.47 4.03
N ASP A 34 13.96 30.06 3.83
CA ASP A 34 13.60 30.76 2.60
C ASP A 34 14.12 32.21 2.68
N VAL A 35 15.11 32.54 1.85
CA VAL A 35 15.75 33.87 1.84
C VAL A 35 15.84 34.40 0.41
N PRO A 36 15.98 35.73 0.22
CA PRO A 36 16.21 36.29 -1.10
C PRO A 36 17.43 35.66 -1.78
N ALA A 37 17.34 35.37 -3.10
CA ALA A 37 18.39 34.67 -3.84
C ALA A 37 19.81 35.25 -3.67
N GLY A 38 19.94 36.58 -3.52
CA GLY A 38 21.22 37.25 -3.33
C GLY A 38 21.89 37.04 -1.97
N GLU A 39 21.15 36.56 -0.96
CA GLU A 39 21.65 36.33 0.41
C GLU A 39 21.99 34.85 0.66
N CYS A 40 21.79 34.01 -0.35
CA CYS A 40 21.97 32.57 -0.24
C CYS A 40 23.42 32.12 -0.46
N GLY A 41 24.09 31.63 0.58
CA GLY A 41 25.43 31.04 0.45
C GLY A 41 25.42 29.66 -0.24
N GLN A 42 24.36 28.87 -0.01
CA GLN A 42 24.19 27.56 -0.62
C GLN A 42 22.71 27.30 -0.93
N GLU A 43 22.33 27.51 -2.19
CA GLU A 43 20.99 27.22 -2.69
C GLU A 43 20.76 25.72 -2.78
N VAL A 44 19.59 25.28 -2.32
CA VAL A 44 19.15 23.89 -2.36
C VAL A 44 18.15 23.73 -3.48
N LYS A 45 18.56 23.07 -4.56
CA LYS A 45 17.65 22.66 -5.62
C LYS A 45 16.86 21.43 -5.17
N LEU A 46 15.56 21.58 -5.00
CA LEU A 46 14.69 20.46 -4.65
C LEU A 46 14.54 19.53 -5.87
N PRO A 47 14.57 18.20 -5.67
CA PRO A 47 14.20 17.27 -6.72
C PRO A 47 12.73 17.43 -7.07
N ASP A 48 12.36 17.02 -8.29
CA ASP A 48 10.96 16.94 -8.66
C ASP A 48 10.21 16.04 -7.69
N TYR A 49 9.13 16.56 -7.11
CA TYR A 49 8.29 15.76 -6.23
C TYR A 49 7.56 14.69 -7.04
N SER A 50 7.44 13.49 -6.46
CA SER A 50 6.70 12.40 -7.08
C SER A 50 5.23 12.79 -7.20
N ARG A 51 4.73 12.83 -8.44
CA ARG A 51 3.31 13.04 -8.75
C ARG A 51 2.74 11.74 -9.26
N TYR A 52 1.67 11.25 -8.63
CA TYR A 52 0.90 10.16 -9.20
C TYR A 52 -0.02 10.71 -10.29
N ALA A 53 0.14 10.24 -11.51
CA ALA A 53 -0.84 10.46 -12.57
C ALA A 53 -2.00 9.47 -12.34
N PRO A 54 -3.26 9.94 -12.18
CA PRO A 54 -4.41 9.06 -12.19
C PRO A 54 -4.39 8.21 -13.46
N ARG A 55 -4.61 6.89 -13.33
CA ARG A 55 -4.78 6.06 -14.52
C ARG A 55 -6.02 6.56 -15.28
N PRO A 56 -5.94 6.75 -16.62
CA PRO A 56 -7.11 7.05 -17.42
C PRO A 56 -8.14 5.95 -17.18
N ILE A 57 -9.29 6.32 -16.63
CA ILE A 57 -10.41 5.42 -16.55
C ILE A 57 -10.96 5.36 -17.96
N GLN A 58 -10.73 4.25 -18.68
CA GLN A 58 -11.46 4.00 -19.92
C GLN A 58 -12.94 3.92 -19.54
N ARG A 59 -13.69 5.01 -19.76
CA ARG A 59 -15.14 4.91 -19.82
C ARG A 59 -15.41 4.03 -21.01
N ARG A 60 -15.79 2.77 -20.75
CA ARG A 60 -16.45 1.98 -21.78
C ARG A 60 -17.65 2.82 -22.19
N SER A 61 -17.63 3.33 -23.42
CA SER A 61 -18.86 3.76 -24.06
C SER A 61 -19.82 2.58 -23.91
N PRO A 62 -21.10 2.77 -23.55
CA PRO A 62 -22.07 1.70 -23.67
C PRO A 62 -22.15 1.38 -25.16
N GLY A 63 -21.27 0.47 -25.61
CA GLY A 63 -21.47 -0.26 -26.82
C GLY A 63 -22.81 -0.93 -26.61
N SER A 64 -23.77 -0.59 -27.47
CA SER A 64 -25.03 -1.29 -27.58
C SER A 64 -24.69 -2.71 -27.99
N ALA A 65 -24.31 -3.54 -27.02
CA ALA A 65 -24.52 -4.96 -27.10
C ALA A 65 -26.04 -5.06 -27.14
N GLU A 66 -26.58 -5.27 -28.34
CA GLU A 66 -27.89 -5.89 -28.47
C GLU A 66 -27.82 -7.17 -27.64
N ALA A 67 -28.33 -7.06 -26.42
CA ALA A 67 -28.58 -8.19 -25.57
C ALA A 67 -29.68 -8.99 -26.27
N THR A 68 -29.27 -9.89 -27.17
CA THR A 68 -30.00 -11.13 -27.41
C THR A 68 -29.79 -12.03 -26.19
N GLY A 69 -30.16 -11.51 -25.02
CA GLY A 69 -30.32 -12.26 -23.79
C GLY A 69 -31.80 -12.55 -23.70
N SER A 70 -32.19 -13.82 -23.80
CA SER A 70 -33.46 -14.25 -23.25
C SER A 70 -33.60 -13.64 -21.86
N GLU A 71 -34.74 -13.02 -21.57
CA GLU A 71 -35.07 -12.60 -20.21
C GLU A 71 -35.11 -13.85 -19.33
N MET A 72 -33.95 -14.22 -18.78
CA MET A 72 -33.87 -15.24 -17.75
C MET A 72 -34.58 -14.66 -16.54
N ARG A 73 -35.84 -15.05 -16.35
CA ARG A 73 -36.60 -14.77 -15.15
C ARG A 73 -35.74 -15.16 -13.95
N PHE A 74 -35.45 -14.19 -13.08
CA PHE A 74 -34.70 -14.44 -11.86
C PHE A 74 -35.48 -15.43 -10.97
N GLU A 75 -34.93 -16.62 -10.75
CA GLU A 75 -35.50 -17.60 -9.82
C GLU A 75 -34.80 -17.55 -8.46
N ARG A 76 -33.46 -17.57 -8.46
CA ARG A 76 -32.60 -17.59 -7.27
C ARG A 76 -31.17 -17.22 -7.61
N TYR A 77 -30.42 -16.83 -6.59
CA TYR A 77 -28.96 -16.78 -6.66
C TYR A 77 -28.36 -18.19 -6.73
N GLN A 78 -27.29 -18.32 -7.51
CA GLN A 78 -26.59 -19.58 -7.77
C GLN A 78 -25.26 -19.61 -7.04
N THR A 79 -24.46 -18.55 -7.15
CA THR A 79 -23.14 -18.45 -6.53
C THR A 79 -22.95 -17.11 -5.85
N MET A 80 -22.19 -17.12 -4.75
CA MET A 80 -21.76 -15.92 -4.04
C MET A 80 -20.39 -16.16 -3.44
N SER A 81 -19.43 -15.27 -3.68
CA SER A 81 -18.11 -15.33 -3.07
C SER A 81 -17.58 -13.93 -2.76
N ILE A 82 -16.73 -13.83 -1.74
CA ILE A 82 -15.98 -12.60 -1.46
C ILE A 82 -14.66 -12.71 -2.23
N VAL A 83 -14.41 -11.75 -3.12
CA VAL A 83 -13.21 -11.66 -3.95
C VAL A 83 -12.15 -10.82 -3.26
N GLU A 84 -12.57 -9.74 -2.59
CA GLU A 84 -11.70 -8.88 -1.80
C GLU A 84 -12.34 -8.64 -0.42
N PRO A 85 -11.59 -8.71 0.69
CA PRO A 85 -10.19 -9.13 0.80
C PRO A 85 -9.98 -10.60 0.37
N GLU A 86 -8.77 -10.92 -0.08
CA GLU A 86 -8.41 -12.30 -0.43
C GLU A 86 -8.35 -13.21 0.81
N GLN A 87 -8.55 -14.51 0.61
CA GLN A 87 -8.41 -15.51 1.65
C GLN A 87 -6.99 -15.53 2.23
N ASN A 88 -6.90 -15.33 3.54
CA ASN A 88 -5.67 -15.11 4.31
C ASN A 88 -4.85 -13.89 3.86
N GLY A 89 -5.46 -12.97 3.11
CA GLY A 89 -4.84 -11.74 2.64
C GLY A 89 -4.53 -10.77 3.78
N THR A 90 -3.65 -9.80 3.52
CA THR A 90 -3.32 -8.72 4.44
C THR A 90 -3.77 -7.38 3.87
N VAL A 91 -4.67 -6.71 4.57
CA VAL A 91 -5.09 -5.35 4.28
C VAL A 91 -4.27 -4.38 5.12
N ARG A 92 -3.75 -3.32 4.50
CA ARG A 92 -3.07 -2.22 5.21
C ARG A 92 -3.94 -0.97 5.16
N SER A 93 -4.44 -0.56 6.31
CA SER A 93 -5.16 0.70 6.47
C SER A 93 -5.01 1.16 7.91
N ASN A 94 -4.65 2.43 8.09
CA ASN A 94 -4.48 3.04 9.41
C ASN A 94 -5.81 3.44 10.04
N ASP A 95 -6.79 3.77 9.19
CA ASP A 95 -8.12 4.26 9.54
C ASP A 95 -9.19 3.15 9.61
N GLY A 96 -8.79 1.88 9.46
CA GLY A 96 -9.72 0.75 9.57
C GLY A 96 -10.63 0.58 8.35
N GLN A 97 -10.21 1.10 7.20
CA GLN A 97 -10.89 1.00 5.92
C GLN A 97 -10.53 -0.31 5.20
N ILE A 98 -11.55 -1.06 4.79
CA ILE A 98 -11.39 -2.31 4.04
C ILE A 98 -12.33 -2.29 2.84
N ALA A 99 -11.78 -2.47 1.65
CA ALA A 99 -12.56 -2.70 0.45
C ALA A 99 -13.08 -4.15 0.46
N VAL A 100 -14.38 -4.31 0.24
CA VAL A 100 -15.04 -5.61 0.14
C VAL A 100 -15.67 -5.71 -1.24
N ALA A 101 -15.19 -6.66 -2.04
CA ALA A 101 -15.74 -6.97 -3.35
C ALA A 101 -16.40 -8.36 -3.31
N VAL A 102 -17.65 -8.43 -3.74
CA VAL A 102 -18.45 -9.66 -3.78
C VAL A 102 -18.72 -10.02 -5.23
N ASP A 103 -18.48 -11.27 -5.58
CA ASP A 103 -18.95 -11.86 -6.84
C ASP A 103 -20.26 -12.60 -6.58
N LEU A 104 -21.28 -12.31 -7.38
CA LEU A 104 -22.65 -12.81 -7.19
C LEU A 104 -23.27 -13.11 -8.55
N GLN A 105 -23.81 -14.32 -8.71
CA GLN A 105 -24.51 -14.73 -9.93
C GLN A 105 -25.91 -15.29 -9.58
N PRO A 106 -26.98 -14.87 -10.29
CA PRO A 106 -27.08 -13.69 -11.17
C PRO A 106 -26.87 -12.36 -10.42
N ASP A 107 -26.84 -11.24 -11.15
CA ASP A 107 -26.68 -9.90 -10.57
C ASP A 107 -27.67 -9.59 -9.44
N LEU A 108 -27.24 -8.71 -8.53
CA LEU A 108 -28.06 -8.27 -7.41
C LEU A 108 -29.38 -7.66 -7.92
N GLN A 109 -30.51 -8.18 -7.41
CA GLN A 109 -31.84 -7.80 -7.89
C GLN A 109 -32.33 -6.56 -7.14
N ALA A 110 -33.20 -5.79 -7.79
CA ALA A 110 -33.83 -4.63 -7.18
C ALA A 110 -34.57 -5.02 -5.89
N GLY A 111 -34.39 -4.23 -4.84
CA GLY A 111 -34.99 -4.49 -3.52
C GLY A 111 -34.22 -5.47 -2.63
N HIS A 112 -33.27 -6.23 -3.17
CA HIS A 112 -32.37 -7.05 -2.35
C HIS A 112 -31.19 -6.20 -1.83
N LYS A 113 -30.57 -6.66 -0.74
CA LYS A 113 -29.43 -6.00 -0.09
C LYS A 113 -28.36 -6.99 0.32
N VAL A 114 -27.11 -6.54 0.30
CA VAL A 114 -25.98 -7.27 0.87
C VAL A 114 -25.82 -6.86 2.34
N VAL A 115 -25.67 -7.85 3.21
CA VAL A 115 -25.35 -7.72 4.61
C VAL A 115 -24.00 -8.37 4.86
N LEU A 116 -23.11 -7.65 5.54
CA LEU A 116 -21.80 -8.16 5.91
C LEU A 116 -21.79 -8.59 7.38
N LEU A 117 -21.10 -9.68 7.67
CA LEU A 117 -20.81 -10.15 9.01
C LEU A 117 -19.30 -10.14 9.21
N LEU A 118 -18.84 -9.44 10.23
CA LEU A 118 -17.46 -9.39 10.66
C LEU A 118 -17.35 -10.09 12.02
N ASP A 119 -16.54 -11.15 12.09
CA ASP A 119 -16.36 -11.99 13.27
C ASP A 119 -17.70 -12.53 13.83
N GLY A 120 -18.61 -12.86 12.91
CA GLY A 120 -19.95 -13.35 13.23
C GLY A 120 -20.97 -12.28 13.64
N ARG A 121 -20.57 -11.01 13.73
CA ARG A 121 -21.46 -9.88 14.06
C ARG A 121 -21.89 -9.18 12.79
N LYS A 122 -23.19 -8.90 12.66
CA LYS A 122 -23.71 -8.06 11.56
C LYS A 122 -23.05 -6.69 11.64
N VAL A 123 -22.44 -6.27 10.54
CA VAL A 123 -21.92 -4.91 10.39
C VAL A 123 -23.11 -3.98 10.13
N ASP A 124 -23.05 -2.77 10.67
CA ASP A 124 -24.07 -1.77 10.43
C ASP A 124 -24.14 -1.39 8.95
N GLY A 125 -25.36 -1.40 8.41
CA GLY A 125 -25.64 -1.06 7.02
C GLY A 125 -26.15 -2.22 6.18
N GLU A 126 -26.81 -1.85 5.08
CA GLU A 126 -27.32 -2.76 4.07
C GLU A 126 -27.00 -2.18 2.69
N PHE A 127 -26.31 -2.95 1.86
CA PHE A 127 -25.65 -2.41 0.67
C PHE A 127 -26.39 -2.85 -0.60
N GLY A 128 -26.70 -1.88 -1.47
CA GLY A 128 -27.23 -2.15 -2.82
C GLY A 128 -26.15 -2.36 -3.87
N SER A 129 -24.89 -2.52 -3.45
CA SER A 129 -23.70 -2.68 -4.29
C SER A 129 -22.91 -3.90 -3.83
N LEU A 130 -22.19 -4.51 -4.77
CA LEU A 130 -21.27 -5.61 -4.49
C LEU A 130 -19.85 -5.14 -4.13
N ASN A 131 -19.55 -3.85 -4.38
CA ASN A 131 -18.33 -3.19 -3.92
C ASN A 131 -18.69 -2.29 -2.73
N ILE A 132 -18.16 -2.62 -1.56
CA ILE A 132 -18.54 -2.05 -0.27
C ILE A 132 -17.27 -1.60 0.44
N GLN A 133 -17.30 -0.40 1.02
CA GLN A 133 -16.22 0.08 1.87
C GLN A 133 -16.62 -0.10 3.34
N LEU A 134 -15.93 -0.99 4.05
CA LEU A 134 -16.04 -1.08 5.50
C LEU A 134 -15.13 -0.05 6.15
N SER A 135 -15.56 0.49 7.28
CA SER A 135 -14.81 1.45 8.09
C SER A 135 -14.83 1.04 9.55
N GLY A 136 -13.88 1.56 10.34
CA GLY A 136 -13.83 1.30 11.78
C GLY A 136 -13.43 -0.13 12.15
N VAL A 137 -12.81 -0.88 11.24
CA VAL A 137 -12.32 -2.23 11.56
C VAL A 137 -11.01 -2.13 12.35
N GLU A 138 -10.93 -2.94 13.40
CA GLU A 138 -9.75 -2.98 14.26
C GLU A 138 -8.60 -3.76 13.65
N ARG A 139 -7.38 -3.50 14.13
CA ARG A 139 -6.22 -4.27 13.68
C ARG A 139 -6.32 -5.71 14.16
N GLY A 140 -5.81 -6.65 13.37
CA GLY A 140 -5.78 -8.07 13.74
C GLY A 140 -6.32 -8.99 12.66
N SER A 141 -6.57 -10.25 13.03
CA SER A 141 -7.19 -11.22 12.14
C SER A 141 -8.71 -11.17 12.31
N HIS A 142 -9.42 -11.15 11.18
CA HIS A 142 -10.87 -11.10 11.14
C HIS A 142 -11.43 -12.16 10.21
N MET A 143 -12.69 -12.52 10.42
CA MET A 143 -13.48 -13.36 9.54
C MET A 143 -14.63 -12.55 8.94
N LEU A 144 -14.65 -12.42 7.62
CA LEU A 144 -15.69 -11.74 6.87
C LEU A 144 -16.62 -12.75 6.20
N ARG A 145 -17.91 -12.49 6.24
CA ARG A 145 -18.92 -13.23 5.48
C ARG A 145 -19.93 -12.26 4.90
N ALA A 146 -20.41 -12.54 3.70
CA ALA A 146 -21.44 -11.74 3.04
C ALA A 146 -22.71 -12.56 2.85
N GLN A 147 -23.86 -11.90 2.93
CA GLN A 147 -25.18 -12.48 2.72
C GLN A 147 -26.01 -11.55 1.84
N VAL A 148 -26.86 -12.12 0.99
CA VAL A 148 -27.91 -11.35 0.31
C VAL A 148 -29.22 -11.59 1.04
N VAL A 149 -29.94 -10.52 1.37
CA VAL A 149 -31.25 -10.56 2.04
C VAL A 149 -32.33 -9.94 1.17
N ASP A 150 -33.56 -10.44 1.31
CA ASP A 150 -34.75 -9.84 0.71
C ASP A 150 -35.25 -8.61 1.51
N ALA A 151 -36.29 -7.94 1.02
CA ALA A 151 -36.89 -6.78 1.68
C ALA A 151 -37.49 -7.07 3.07
N ARG A 152 -37.65 -8.35 3.44
CA ARG A 152 -38.13 -8.81 4.75
C ARG A 152 -36.98 -9.25 5.66
N GLY A 153 -35.73 -9.15 5.19
CA GLY A 153 -34.54 -9.57 5.92
C GLY A 153 -34.23 -11.07 5.84
N ALA A 154 -34.93 -11.83 4.99
CA ALA A 154 -34.66 -13.25 4.82
C ALA A 154 -33.40 -13.47 3.96
N THR A 155 -32.46 -14.27 4.45
CA THR A 155 -31.23 -14.61 3.71
C THR A 155 -31.55 -15.49 2.50
N LEU A 156 -31.21 -15.01 1.31
CA LEU A 156 -31.40 -15.70 0.03
C LEU A 156 -30.17 -16.53 -0.38
N ILE A 157 -28.97 -16.03 -0.08
CA ILE A 157 -27.69 -16.73 -0.28
C ILE A 157 -26.63 -16.15 0.66
N ALA A 158 -25.59 -16.93 0.95
CA ALA A 158 -24.46 -16.50 1.75
C ALA A 158 -23.14 -17.00 1.16
N SER A 159 -22.09 -16.21 1.29
CA SER A 159 -20.73 -16.61 0.92
C SER A 159 -20.14 -17.59 1.95
N SER A 160 -19.04 -18.24 1.56
CA SER A 160 -18.08 -18.79 2.51
C SER A 160 -17.46 -17.68 3.36
N SER A 161 -16.89 -18.05 4.51
CA SER A 161 -16.19 -17.08 5.37
C SER A 161 -14.75 -16.90 4.89
N VAL A 162 -14.35 -15.65 4.72
CA VAL A 162 -12.99 -15.25 4.34
C VAL A 162 -12.24 -14.76 5.56
N ARG A 163 -11.07 -15.33 5.83
CA ARG A 163 -10.16 -14.83 6.87
C ARG A 163 -9.21 -13.81 6.25
N PHE A 164 -8.99 -12.68 6.89
CA PHE A 164 -7.98 -11.70 6.47
C PHE A 164 -7.34 -11.05 7.69
N THR A 165 -6.20 -10.39 7.49
CA THR A 165 -5.50 -9.64 8.55
C THR A 165 -5.46 -8.16 8.22
N LEU A 166 -5.95 -7.31 9.13
CA LEU A 166 -5.79 -5.86 9.05
C LEU A 166 -4.53 -5.42 9.80
N ARG A 167 -3.66 -4.69 9.11
CA ARG A 167 -2.49 -4.02 9.68
C ARG A 167 -2.68 -2.50 9.64
N LYS A 168 -2.60 -1.88 10.82
CA LYS A 168 -2.39 -0.45 11.02
C LYS A 168 -0.88 -0.21 11.20
N LEU A 169 -0.30 0.78 10.51
CA LEU A 169 1.07 1.25 10.75
C LEU A 169 1.13 1.86 12.16
N GLY A 170 2.10 1.45 12.96
CA GLY A 170 2.38 2.04 14.25
C GLY A 170 3.48 3.10 14.15
N LEU A 171 3.54 4.02 15.11
CA LEU A 171 4.66 4.98 15.25
C LEU A 171 6.04 4.30 15.36
N ASN A 172 6.07 3.05 15.85
CA ASN A 172 7.27 2.23 16.01
C ASN A 172 7.44 1.16 14.92
N ASP A 173 6.56 1.12 13.91
CA ASP A 173 6.83 0.30 12.72
C ASP A 173 7.94 1.06 11.97
N PRO A 174 9.16 0.51 11.79
CA PRO A 174 10.15 1.15 10.97
C PRO A 174 9.60 1.11 9.54
N GLY A 175 8.79 2.11 9.18
CA GLY A 175 8.55 2.44 7.80
C GLY A 175 9.90 2.40 7.11
N SER A 176 9.96 1.80 5.92
CA SER A 176 11.15 1.81 5.08
C SER A 176 11.80 3.18 5.24
N LYS A 177 13.00 3.21 5.85
CA LYS A 177 13.68 4.48 6.15
C LYS A 177 13.58 5.28 4.87
N PRO A 178 13.07 6.52 4.90
CA PRO A 178 13.08 7.34 3.70
C PRO A 178 14.49 7.23 3.14
N GLU A 179 14.58 6.78 1.87
CA GLU A 179 15.85 6.69 1.16
C GLU A 179 16.59 7.99 1.49
N GLN A 180 17.72 7.89 2.20
CA GLN A 180 18.41 9.10 2.63
C GLN A 180 18.65 9.93 1.37
N PRO A 181 18.28 11.23 1.35
CA PRO A 181 18.60 12.06 0.20
C PRO A 181 20.06 11.83 -0.14
N ILE A 182 20.34 11.41 -1.37
CA ILE A 182 21.72 11.16 -1.80
C ILE A 182 22.47 12.46 -1.52
N GLU A 183 23.35 12.42 -0.52
CA GLU A 183 24.08 13.60 -0.11
C GLU A 183 24.92 14.04 -1.32
N PRO A 184 24.71 15.25 -1.86
CA PRO A 184 25.40 15.66 -3.08
C PRO A 184 26.91 15.54 -2.88
N GLY A 185 27.56 14.66 -3.66
CA GLY A 185 29.00 14.44 -3.62
C GLY A 185 29.48 13.19 -2.87
N LYS A 186 28.60 12.44 -2.18
CA LYS A 186 28.99 11.10 -1.69
C LYS A 186 28.70 10.04 -2.76
N PRO A 187 29.68 9.22 -3.17
CA PRO A 187 29.41 8.11 -4.07
C PRO A 187 28.39 7.16 -3.42
N PRO A 188 27.50 6.55 -4.20
CA PRO A 188 26.57 5.56 -3.67
C PRO A 188 27.36 4.49 -2.91
N TYR A 189 26.85 4.07 -1.76
CA TYR A 189 27.46 3.00 -0.98
C TYR A 189 27.64 1.77 -1.87
N GLN A 190 28.89 1.46 -2.21
CA GLN A 190 29.24 0.20 -2.83
C GLN A 190 29.43 -0.79 -1.68
N PRO A 191 28.63 -1.87 -1.60
CA PRO A 191 28.92 -2.92 -0.65
C PRO A 191 30.37 -3.40 -0.91
N PRO A 192 31.16 -3.68 0.13
CA PRO A 192 32.51 -4.21 -0.07
C PRO A 192 32.42 -5.41 -1.00
N GLY A 193 33.18 -5.36 -2.09
CA GLY A 193 33.23 -6.45 -3.06
C GLY A 193 33.42 -7.76 -2.30
N THR A 194 32.61 -8.77 -2.63
CA THR A 194 32.81 -10.12 -2.12
C THR A 194 34.27 -10.48 -2.33
N PRO A 195 35.05 -10.79 -1.27
CA PRO A 195 36.43 -11.22 -1.46
C PRO A 195 36.41 -12.42 -2.40
N ASP A 196 37.29 -12.40 -3.40
CA ASP A 196 37.41 -13.43 -4.44
C ASP A 196 37.42 -14.82 -3.81
N TYR A 197 36.24 -15.45 -3.72
CA TYR A 197 36.14 -16.83 -3.33
C TYR A 197 36.64 -17.65 -4.51
N ARG A 198 37.92 -17.97 -4.51
CA ARG A 198 38.50 -19.00 -5.36
C ARG A 198 38.14 -20.34 -4.72
N PRO A 199 37.19 -21.12 -5.26
CA PRO A 199 36.98 -22.47 -4.76
C PRO A 199 38.29 -23.25 -4.87
N PRO A 200 38.72 -23.99 -3.83
CA PRO A 200 39.90 -24.83 -3.93
C PRO A 200 39.69 -25.87 -5.04
N ALA A 201 40.75 -26.11 -5.81
CA ALA A 201 40.74 -27.04 -6.93
C ALA A 201 40.33 -28.46 -6.48
N GLY A 202 39.38 -29.04 -7.22
CA GLY A 202 38.87 -30.40 -7.19
C GLY A 202 39.46 -31.36 -6.15
N GLY A 203 38.77 -31.47 -5.01
CA GLY A 203 38.75 -32.70 -4.23
C GLY A 203 37.56 -33.54 -4.72
N SER A 204 37.82 -34.75 -5.22
CA SER A 204 36.77 -35.71 -5.60
C SER A 204 36.02 -36.19 -4.36
N TYR A 205 34.81 -35.69 -4.15
CA TYR A 205 33.90 -36.21 -3.13
C TYR A 205 33.20 -37.47 -3.68
N ALA A 206 33.55 -38.63 -3.14
CA ALA A 206 32.79 -39.86 -3.33
C ALA A 206 31.47 -39.77 -2.52
N PRO A 207 30.32 -40.21 -3.07
CA PRO A 207 29.05 -40.09 -2.37
C PRO A 207 28.95 -41.19 -1.31
N GLY A 208 29.00 -40.81 -0.04
CA GLY A 208 28.79 -41.72 1.07
C GLY A 208 27.95 -41.07 2.15
N GLY A 209 26.69 -41.51 2.27
CA GLY A 209 25.85 -41.27 3.45
C GLY A 209 24.82 -40.14 3.29
N SER A 210 23.56 -40.50 3.45
CA SER A 210 22.36 -39.67 3.37
C SER A 210 22.41 -38.39 4.22
N SER A 211 22.13 -37.23 3.61
CA SER A 211 21.67 -36.04 4.32
C SER A 211 20.39 -35.54 3.66
N GLY A 212 19.29 -35.57 4.41
CA GLY A 212 17.94 -35.19 3.96
C GLY A 212 17.76 -33.70 3.66
N PRO A 213 16.53 -33.27 3.31
CA PRO A 213 16.27 -31.92 2.83
C PRO A 213 16.53 -30.86 3.91
N ILE A 214 17.23 -29.79 3.50
CA ILE A 214 17.44 -28.57 4.28
C ILE A 214 16.12 -27.84 4.50
N SER A 215 15.75 -27.59 5.75
CA SER A 215 14.55 -26.84 6.15
C SER A 215 14.81 -25.32 6.09
N THR A 216 13.88 -24.57 5.49
CA THR A 216 13.95 -23.10 5.30
C THR A 216 13.08 -22.32 6.30
N THR A 217 12.66 -22.92 7.41
CA THR A 217 11.83 -22.25 8.43
C THR A 217 12.67 -21.31 9.33
N PRO A 218 12.33 -20.01 9.43
CA PRO A 218 13.01 -19.10 10.36
C PRO A 218 12.72 -19.46 11.83
N GLY A 219 13.77 -19.58 12.64
CA GLY A 219 13.65 -19.79 14.10
C GLY A 219 14.07 -21.17 14.62
N GLN A 220 14.52 -22.09 13.78
CA GLN A 220 15.16 -23.33 14.23
C GLN A 220 16.67 -23.11 14.33
N THR A 221 17.25 -23.32 15.52
CA THR A 221 18.69 -23.27 15.74
C THR A 221 19.37 -24.36 14.91
N ASN A 222 20.23 -23.97 13.98
CA ASN A 222 21.04 -24.92 13.22
C ASN A 222 22.06 -25.58 14.17
N PRO A 223 21.96 -26.89 14.48
CA PRO A 223 22.77 -27.51 15.54
C PRO A 223 24.27 -27.59 15.21
N ALA A 224 24.67 -27.22 13.99
CA ALA A 224 26.06 -27.31 13.53
C ALA A 224 26.91 -26.05 13.77
N PHE A 225 26.36 -24.97 14.33
CA PHE A 225 27.14 -23.74 14.56
C PHE A 225 27.63 -23.61 16.00
N THR A 226 28.82 -24.13 16.27
CA THR A 226 29.59 -23.82 17.49
C THR A 226 30.73 -22.85 17.15
N PRO A 227 30.62 -21.54 17.45
CA PRO A 227 31.73 -20.63 17.25
C PRO A 227 32.77 -20.85 18.35
N LYS A 228 34.01 -21.14 17.96
CA LYS A 228 35.16 -21.12 18.88
C LYS A 228 35.68 -19.69 18.99
N TYR A 229 35.49 -19.07 20.15
CA TYR A 229 36.21 -17.85 20.50
C TYR A 229 37.58 -18.24 21.07
N GLY A 230 38.63 -17.86 20.35
CA GLY A 230 40.01 -17.99 20.83
C GLY A 230 40.25 -17.08 22.04
N ARG A 231 41.01 -17.59 23.01
CA ARG A 231 41.37 -16.91 24.25
C ARG A 231 42.54 -15.96 24.03
#